data_AF-A0A2V7VCG4-F1
#
_entry.id   AF-A0A2V7VCG4-F1
#
_cell.length_a   1.000
_cell.length_b   1.000
_cell.length_c   1.000
_cell.angle_alpha   90.00
_cell.angle_beta   90.00
_cell.angle_gamma   90.00
#
_symmetry.space_group_name_H-M   'P 1'
#
loop_
_entity.id
_entity.type
_entity.pdbx_description
1 polymer ?
#
loop_
_entity_poly.entity_id
_entity_poly.type
_entity_poly.pdbx_seq_one_letter_code
_entity_poly.pdbx_strand_id
1 'polypeptide(L)' 'MLASLLTAVLAVASAAPEVQVVGVIMAHSPERSVAILRSAGRTRVAGVGESAFGGRLVAVAADGATLEFGGEPVRIR' A
#
# COMPACT_ATOMS: atom_id res chain seq x y z
N MET A 1 -9.11 9.07 -44.11
CA MET A 1 -8.94 9.83 -42.85
C MET A 1 -9.65 9.08 -41.71
N LEU A 2 -9.14 7.91 -41.31
CA LEU A 2 -9.82 6.97 -40.38
C LEU A 2 -8.90 6.52 -39.22
N ALA A 3 -7.78 7.21 -38.99
CA ALA A 3 -6.74 6.76 -38.07
C ALA A 3 -6.75 7.45 -36.69
N SER A 4 -7.81 8.19 -36.35
CA SER A 4 -7.83 9.04 -35.14
C SER A 4 -8.65 8.47 -33.98
N LEU A 5 -9.08 7.21 -34.05
CA LEU A 5 -10.11 6.68 -33.15
C LEU A 5 -9.63 5.48 -32.31
N LEU A 6 -8.46 5.57 -31.68
CA LEU A 6 -8.02 4.48 -30.80
C LEU A 6 -7.05 4.89 -29.69
N THR A 7 -7.41 5.95 -28.95
CA THR A 7 -6.76 6.25 -27.67
C THR A 7 -7.80 6.41 -26.56
N ALA A 8 -8.72 5.45 -26.47
CA ALA A 8 -9.50 5.25 -25.25
C ALA A 8 -8.54 4.65 -24.21
N VAL A 9 -7.79 5.53 -23.54
CA VAL A 9 -7.00 5.20 -22.35
C VAL A 9 -7.95 4.56 -21.35
N LEU A 10 -7.80 3.25 -21.14
CA LEU A 10 -8.36 2.55 -20.00
C LEU A 10 -7.76 3.15 -18.73
N ALA A 11 -8.35 4.23 -18.23
CA ALA A 11 -8.24 4.61 -16.84
C ALA A 11 -9.02 3.55 -16.05
N VAL A 12 -8.42 2.36 -15.87
CA VAL A 12 -8.85 1.45 -14.81
C VAL A 12 -8.62 2.23 -13.54
N ALA A 13 -9.69 2.79 -13.00
CA ALA A 13 -9.73 3.23 -11.62
C ALA A 13 -9.42 1.99 -10.78
N SER A 14 -8.14 1.77 -10.51
CA SER A 14 -7.67 0.76 -9.59
C SER A 14 -8.16 1.23 -8.24
N ALA A 15 -9.36 0.81 -7.85
CA ALA A 15 -9.85 0.97 -6.50
C ALA A 15 -8.69 0.54 -5.58
N ALA A 16 -8.24 1.46 -4.73
CA ALA A 16 -7.15 1.16 -3.80
C ALA A 16 -7.52 -0.15 -3.11
N PRO A 17 -6.66 -1.19 -3.17
CA PRO A 17 -7.01 -2.46 -2.57
C PRO A 17 -7.40 -2.21 -1.12
N GLU A 18 -8.47 -2.85 -0.65
CA GLU A 18 -8.83 -2.78 0.76
C GLU A 18 -7.69 -3.48 1.53
N VAL A 19 -6.76 -2.68 2.03
CA VAL A 19 -5.62 -3.12 2.83
C VAL A 19 -6.00 -2.90 4.29
N GLN A 20 -5.74 -3.91 5.11
CA GLN A 20 -5.96 -3.89 6.56
C GLN A 20 -4.64 -4.20 7.27
N VAL A 21 -4.41 -3.60 8.44
CA VAL A 21 -3.30 -4.00 9.30
C VAL A 21 -3.79 -5.07 10.25
N VAL A 22 -3.20 -6.26 10.18
CA VAL A 22 -3.54 -7.36 11.11
C VAL A 22 -2.56 -7.45 12.27
N GLY A 23 -1.43 -6.77 12.18
CA GLY A 23 -0.45 -6.67 13.25
C GLY A 23 0.73 -5.79 12.88
N VAL A 24 1.49 -5.38 13.89
CA VAL A 24 2.72 -4.60 13.74
C VAL A 24 3.79 -5.18 14.65
N ILE A 25 5.04 -5.09 14.23
CA ILE A 25 6.20 -5.42 15.06
C ILE A 25 7.06 -4.16 15.11
N MET A 26 7.13 -3.56 16.30
CA MET A 26 7.89 -2.36 16.55
C MET A 26 9.32 -2.72 16.93
N ALA A 27 10.29 -2.19 16.19
CA ALA A 27 11.70 -2.24 16.56
C ALA A 27 12.08 -0.99 17.37
N HIS A 28 13.23 -1.04 18.05
CA HIS A 28 13.79 0.14 18.73
C HIS A 28 14.09 1.27 17.74
N SER A 29 14.63 0.92 16.56
CA SER A 29 14.84 1.87 15.46
C SER A 29 13.65 1.79 14.48
N PRO A 30 12.92 2.90 14.22
CA PRO A 30 11.68 2.90 13.44
C PRO A 30 11.79 2.29 12.03
N GLU A 31 12.93 2.45 11.37
CA GLU A 31 13.20 1.93 10.03
C GLU A 31 13.26 0.41 9.96
N ARG A 32 13.38 -0.27 11.11
CA ARG A 32 13.37 -1.74 11.22
C ARG A 32 12.01 -2.30 11.62
N SER A 33 11.02 -1.45 11.88
CA SER A 33 9.66 -1.89 12.19
C SER A 33 8.98 -2.45 10.95
N VAL A 34 8.08 -3.42 11.16
CA VAL A 34 7.34 -4.08 10.08
C VAL A 34 5.84 -4.07 10.35
N ALA A 35 5.05 -4.02 9.28
CA ALA A 35 3.60 -4.20 9.32
C ALA A 35 3.21 -5.54 8.69
N ILE A 36 2.24 -6.21 9.28
CA ILE A 36 1.57 -7.38 8.73
C ILE A 36 0.27 -6.90 8.09
N LEU A 37 0.20 -7.01 6.78
CA LEU A 37 -0.84 -6.44 5.94
C LEU A 37 -1.69 -7.54 5.34
N ARG A 38 -3.00 -7.32 5.25
CA ARG A 38 -3.93 -8.22 4.57
C ARG A 38 -4.73 -7.48 3.52
N SER A 39 -4.90 -8.11 2.36
CA SER A 39 -5.81 -7.62 1.32
C SER A 39 -6.30 -8.77 0.45
N ALA A 40 -7.61 -8.80 0.17
CA ALA A 40 -8.27 -9.83 -0.64
C ALA A 40 -7.86 -11.27 -0.25
N GLY A 41 -7.83 -11.57 1.05
CA GLY A 41 -7.49 -12.89 1.58
C GLY A 41 -5.98 -13.23 1.60
N ARG A 42 -5.11 -12.37 1.07
CA ARG A 42 -3.64 -12.57 1.09
C ARG A 42 -3.00 -11.75 2.20
N THR A 43 -1.97 -12.31 2.84
CA THR A 43 -1.18 -11.63 3.87
C THR A 43 0.25 -11.41 3.39
N ARG A 44 0.82 -10.25 3.68
CA ARG A 44 2.22 -9.92 3.45
C ARG A 44 2.81 -9.18 4.64
N VAL A 45 4.09 -9.41 4.92
CA VAL A 45 4.87 -8.60 5.85
C VAL A 45 5.66 -7.59 5.02
N ALA A 46 5.71 -6.34 5.45
CA ALA A 46 6.51 -5.29 4.82
C ALA A 46 7.26 -4.50 5.89
N GLY A 47 8.54 -4.23 5.64
CA GLY A 47 9.33 -3.26 6.39
C GLY A 47 9.20 -1.84 5.87
N VAL A 48 9.57 -0.86 6.68
CA VAL A 48 9.58 0.55 6.26
C VAL A 48 10.46 0.70 5.01
N GLY A 49 9.84 1.20 3.95
CA GLY A 49 10.43 1.41 2.64
C GLY A 49 10.11 0.34 1.60
N GLU A 50 9.54 -0.78 2.00
CA GLU A 50 9.11 -1.86 1.11
C GLU A 50 7.70 -1.66 0.56
N SER A 51 7.42 -2.29 -0.58
CA SER A 51 6.13 -2.21 -1.25
C SER A 51 5.26 -3.45 -1.01
N ALA A 52 4.00 -3.24 -0.66
CA ALA A 52 2.99 -4.28 -0.51
C ALA A 52 1.62 -3.81 -1.00
N PHE A 53 0.90 -4.67 -1.73
CA PHE A 53 -0.44 -4.39 -2.24
C PHE A 53 -0.57 -3.05 -2.99
N GLY A 54 0.48 -2.64 -3.72
CA GLY A 54 0.47 -1.41 -4.51
C GLY A 54 0.82 -0.13 -3.73
N GLY A 55 1.05 -0.21 -2.42
CA GLY A 55 1.54 0.90 -1.60
C GLY A 55 2.94 0.66 -1.06
N ARG A 56 3.68 1.72 -0.77
CA ARG A 56 4.97 1.68 -0.07
C ARG A 56 4.77 1.93 1.41
N LEU A 57 5.24 1.06 2.29
CA LEU A 57 5.17 1.29 3.73
C LEU A 57 6.14 2.42 4.11
N VAL A 58 5.64 3.50 4.70
CA VAL A 58 6.47 4.67 5.07
C VAL A 58 6.59 4.86 6.57
N ALA A 59 5.65 4.33 7.36
CA ALA A 59 5.71 4.34 8.81
C ALA A 59 4.93 3.17 9.42
N VAL A 60 5.38 2.72 10.58
CA VAL A 60 4.68 1.75 11.44
C VAL A 60 4.47 2.40 12.80
N ALA A 61 3.25 2.28 13.33
CA ALA A 61 2.86 2.75 14.65
C ALA A 61 2.21 1.62 15.44
N ALA A 62 2.06 1.79 16.75
CA ALA A 62 1.46 0.77 17.60
C ALA A 62 0.00 0.43 17.24
N ASP A 63 -0.73 1.37 16.62
CA ASP A 63 -2.15 1.22 16.25
C ASP A 63 -2.35 1.07 14.73
N GLY A 64 -1.30 0.85 13.93
CA GLY A 64 -1.44 0.71 12.49
C GLY A 64 -0.19 1.05 11.68
N ALA A 65 -0.40 1.36 10.41
CA ALA A 65 0.67 1.63 9.46
C ALA A 65 0.28 2.73 8.49
N THR A 66 1.26 3.46 7.97
CA THR A 66 1.05 4.44 6.88
C THR A 66 1.68 3.90 5.61
N LEU A 67 0.87 3.77 4.56
CA LEU A 67 1.30 3.38 3.23
C LEU A 67 1.15 4.57 2.28
N GLU A 68 2.12 4.77 1.40
CA GLU A 68 2.04 5.72 0.31
C GLU A 68 1.55 5.03 -0.96
N PHE A 69 0.44 5.50 -1.52
CA PHE A 69 -0.10 5.04 -2.79
C PHE A 69 -0.03 6.17 -3.81
N GLY A 70 0.80 6.01 -4.85
CA GLY A 70 0.94 7.05 -5.89
C GLY A 70 1.38 8.42 -5.37
N GLY A 71 2.14 8.48 -4.28
CA GLY A 71 2.59 9.73 -3.64
C GLY A 71 1.67 10.26 -2.54
N GLU A 72 0.51 9.63 -2.30
CA GLU A 72 -0.41 10.03 -1.23
C GLU A 72 -0.26 9.11 -0.01
N PRO A 73 0.08 9.65 1.18
CA PRO A 73 0.16 8.86 2.40
C PRO A 73 -1.23 8.57 2.97
N VAL A 74 -1.53 7.29 3.17
CA VAL A 74 -2.79 6.77 3.71
C VAL A 74 -2.51 5.99 4.99
N ARG A 75 -3.19 6.35 6.08
CA ARG A 75 -3.12 5.60 7.35
C ARG A 75 -4.10 4.44 7.32
N ILE A 76 -3.60 3.23 7.57
CA ILE A 76 -4.36 1.98 7.66
C ILE A 76 -4.31 1.48 9.11
N ARG A 77 -5.44 0.93 9.57
CA ARG A 77 -5.59 0.33 10.90
C ARG A 77 -6.02 -1.14 10.79
#